data_AF-A0AA40GUE0-F1
#
_entry.id   AF-A0AA40GUE0-F1
#
_cell.length_a   1.000
_cell.length_b   1.000
_cell.length_c   1.000
_cell.angle_alpha   90.00
_cell.angle_beta   90.00
_cell.angle_gamma   90.00
#
_symmetry.space_group_name_H-M   'P 1'
#
loop_
_entity.id
_entity.type
_entity.pdbx_description
1 polymer ?
#
loop_
_entity_poly.entity_id
_entity_poly.type
_entity_poly.pdbx_seq_one_letter_code
_entity_poly.pdbx_strand_id
1 'polypeptide(L)'
;LPRLVISAALGIATFLSWRLLLWSPATGQGGDLAPRAEEGFTLTLDTFIHVQQLRKKRLRAFCSRSGKVTTLPRSQEERARLLSSLRASSKLDLLYCQVPSTGVEEWQQFLEKLEKENVTLPVPLPYPRRHTPEAQLSEFNLTEIEAMLGSYTKVLFVRDPF
;
A
#
# COMPACT_ATOMS: atom_id res chain seq x y z
N LEU A 1 0.19 43.72 -56.54
CA LEU A 1 0.51 44.05 -55.13
C LEU A 1 -0.68 43.97 -54.15
N PRO A 2 -1.90 44.46 -54.41
CA PRO A 2 -2.91 44.61 -53.35
C PRO A 2 -3.47 43.26 -52.82
N ARG A 3 -3.50 42.22 -53.66
CA ARG A 3 -4.01 40.89 -53.27
C ARG A 3 -3.12 40.15 -52.26
N LEU A 4 -1.80 40.34 -52.33
CA LEU A 4 -0.83 39.74 -51.40
C LEU A 4 -0.89 40.39 -50.02
N VAL A 5 -1.16 41.70 -49.97
CA VAL A 5 -1.33 42.44 -48.72
C VAL A 5 -2.61 42.01 -48.01
N ILE A 6 -3.70 41.80 -48.76
CA ILE A 6 -4.97 41.32 -48.19
C ILE A 6 -4.84 39.90 -47.64
N SER A 7 -4.15 39.00 -48.34
CA SER A 7 -3.93 37.63 -47.83
C SER A 7 -3.05 37.60 -46.58
N ALA A 8 -2.01 38.44 -46.51
CA ALA A 8 -1.16 38.55 -45.34
C ALA A 8 -1.92 39.12 -44.13
N ALA A 9 -2.76 40.14 -44.35
CA ALA A 9 -3.59 40.72 -43.29
C ALA A 9 -4.62 39.70 -42.75
N LEU A 10 -5.23 38.89 -43.63
CA LEU A 10 -6.16 37.83 -43.21
C LEU A 10 -5.45 36.76 -42.37
N GLY A 11 -4.25 36.33 -42.79
CA GLY A 11 -3.46 35.33 -42.05
C GLY A 11 -3.01 35.81 -40.67
N ILE A 12 -2.70 37.11 -40.53
CA ILE A 12 -2.34 37.70 -39.23
C ILE A 12 -3.58 37.80 -38.34
N ALA A 13 -4.73 38.21 -38.89
CA ALA A 13 -5.97 38.32 -38.12
C ALA A 13 -6.44 36.95 -37.59
N THR A 14 -6.35 35.90 -38.40
CA THR A 14 -6.71 34.53 -37.96
C THR A 14 -5.73 34.00 -36.91
N PHE A 15 -4.42 34.27 -37.05
CA PHE A 15 -3.42 33.86 -36.07
C PHE A 15 -3.58 34.57 -34.72
N LEU A 16 -3.88 35.87 -34.73
CA LEU A 16 -4.13 36.64 -33.51
C LEU A 16 -5.44 36.23 -32.84
N SER A 17 -6.50 35.96 -33.62
CA SER A 17 -7.77 35.43 -33.10
C SER A 17 -7.60 34.05 -32.45
N TRP A 18 -6.83 33.16 -33.09
CA TRP A 18 -6.50 31.84 -32.52
C TRP A 18 -5.70 31.97 -31.22
N ARG A 19 -4.70 32.87 -31.16
CA ARG A 19 -3.95 33.12 -29.93
C ARG A 19 -4.81 33.68 -28.80
N LEU A 20 -5.75 34.58 -29.11
CA LEU A 20 -6.68 35.14 -28.12
C LEU A 20 -7.68 34.09 -27.59
N LEU A 21 -8.09 33.14 -28.43
CA LEU A 21 -8.92 32.00 -28.01
C LEU A 21 -8.14 31.00 -27.14
N LEU A 22 -6.87 30.73 -27.45
CA LEU A 22 -6.00 29.89 -26.61
C LEU A 22 -5.59 30.55 -25.29
N TRP A 23 -5.59 31.89 -25.23
CA TRP A 23 -5.15 32.64 -24.05
C TRP A 23 -6.31 33.15 -23.19
N SER A 24 -7.56 32.81 -23.52
CA SER A 24 -8.68 33.08 -22.63
C SER A 24 -8.57 32.13 -21.44
N PRO A 25 -8.26 32.61 -20.21
CA PRO A 25 -8.38 31.76 -19.04
C PRO A 25 -9.87 31.44 -18.93
N ALA A 26 -10.21 30.17 -18.79
CA ALA A 26 -11.59 29.78 -18.51
C ALA A 26 -12.06 30.52 -17.25
N THR A 27 -12.85 31.59 -17.42
CA THR A 27 -13.67 32.17 -16.37
C THR A 27 -14.82 31.20 -16.11
N GLY A 28 -14.48 30.07 -15.51
CA GLY A 28 -15.39 29.18 -14.82
C GLY A 28 -15.47 29.64 -13.37
N GLN A 29 -16.51 30.40 -13.07
CA GLN A 29 -16.93 30.70 -11.72
C GLN A 29 -17.37 29.39 -11.04
N GLY A 30 -16.53 28.84 -10.17
CA GLY A 30 -16.82 27.64 -9.43
C GLY A 30 -15.75 27.34 -8.41
N GLY A 31 -16.02 27.71 -7.15
CA GLY A 31 -15.44 27.10 -5.95
C GLY A 31 -13.92 27.16 -5.82
N ASP A 32 -13.47 28.02 -4.90
CA ASP A 32 -12.16 27.98 -4.29
C ASP A 32 -11.90 26.59 -3.65
N LEU A 33 -11.39 25.66 -4.47
CA LEU A 33 -10.81 24.38 -4.09
C LEU A 33 -9.55 24.17 -4.93
N ALA A 34 -8.69 25.19 -4.99
CA ALA A 34 -7.28 24.86 -5.14
C ALA A 34 -6.91 24.08 -3.87
N PRO A 35 -6.47 22.81 -3.96
CA PRO A 35 -5.77 22.23 -2.83
C PRO A 35 -4.61 23.19 -2.59
N ARG A 36 -4.59 23.87 -1.45
CA ARG A 36 -3.33 24.39 -0.93
C ARG A 36 -2.41 23.17 -0.99
N ALA A 37 -1.47 23.19 -1.92
CA ALA A 37 -0.36 22.28 -1.89
C ALA A 37 0.38 22.66 -0.62
N GLU A 38 -0.05 22.07 0.51
CA GLU A 38 0.77 21.78 1.67
C GLU A 38 2.16 21.50 1.12
N GLU A 39 3.13 22.33 1.50
CA GLU A 39 4.51 22.28 1.00
C GLU A 39 4.99 20.84 1.07
N GLY A 40 4.85 20.17 -0.08
CA GLY A 40 4.94 18.72 -0.14
C GLY A 40 6.35 18.38 0.23
N PHE A 41 6.51 17.52 1.23
CA PHE A 41 7.75 16.90 1.59
C PHE A 41 8.40 16.34 0.29
N THR A 42 9.31 17.10 -0.33
CA THR A 42 9.95 16.72 -1.60
C THR A 42 11.10 15.77 -1.29
N LEU A 43 10.75 14.63 -0.71
CA LEU A 43 11.69 13.53 -0.53
C LEU A 43 12.08 13.05 -1.93
N THR A 44 13.33 13.26 -2.33
CA THR A 44 13.81 12.72 -3.61
C THR A 44 13.73 11.20 -3.58
N LEU A 45 13.52 10.57 -4.73
CA LEU A 45 13.46 9.11 -4.84
C LEU A 45 14.71 8.47 -4.23
N ASP A 46 15.89 9.04 -4.46
CA ASP A 46 17.15 8.55 -3.88
C ASP A 46 17.15 8.61 -2.35
N THR A 47 16.66 9.71 -1.78
CA THR A 47 16.52 9.85 -0.33
C THR A 47 15.54 8.82 0.23
N PHE A 48 14.40 8.62 -0.44
CA PHE A 48 13.44 7.58 -0.08
C PHE A 48 14.08 6.19 -0.07
N ILE A 49 14.72 5.79 -1.16
CA ILE A 49 15.36 4.48 -1.29
C ILE A 49 16.44 4.31 -0.21
N HIS A 50 17.26 5.33 0.03
CA HIS A 50 18.28 5.30 1.07
C HIS A 50 17.69 5.09 2.48
N VAL A 51 16.64 5.85 2.83
CA VAL A 51 15.94 5.70 4.12
C VAL A 51 15.34 4.29 4.26
N GLN A 52 14.73 3.74 3.21
CA GLN A 52 14.21 2.37 3.23
C GLN A 52 15.31 1.32 3.44
N GLN A 53 16.49 1.51 2.83
CA GLN A 53 17.63 0.62 3.04
C GLN A 53 18.15 0.66 4.48
N LEU A 54 18.28 1.86 5.07
CA LEU A 54 18.67 2.02 6.47
C LEU A 54 17.69 1.35 7.42
N ARG A 55 16.38 1.57 7.21
CA ARG A 55 15.31 0.92 7.99
C ARG A 55 15.39 -0.60 7.88
N LYS A 56 15.56 -1.14 6.68
CA LYS A 56 15.74 -2.59 6.46
C LYS A 56 16.99 -3.12 7.18
N LYS A 57 18.09 -2.38 7.19
CA LYS A 57 19.32 -2.77 7.90
C LYS A 57 19.09 -2.81 9.42
N ARG A 58 18.48 -1.77 9.98
CA ARG A 58 18.16 -1.68 11.42
C ARG A 58 17.22 -2.80 11.86
N LEU A 59 16.16 -3.07 11.08
CA LEU A 59 15.22 -4.15 11.36
C LEU A 59 15.91 -5.51 11.38
N ARG A 60 16.77 -5.81 10.39
CA ARG A 60 17.54 -7.07 10.39
C ARG A 60 18.43 -7.21 11.62
N ALA A 61 19.11 -6.13 12.01
CA ALA A 61 19.96 -6.12 13.20
C ALA A 61 19.18 -6.29 14.51
N PHE A 62 17.96 -5.76 14.57
CA PHE A 62 17.04 -6.00 15.69
C PHE A 62 16.60 -7.48 15.73
N CYS A 63 16.07 -7.99 14.62
CA CYS A 63 15.58 -9.36 14.51
C CYS A 63 16.68 -10.42 14.72
N SER A 64 17.94 -10.13 14.39
CA SER A 64 19.05 -11.07 14.61
C SER A 64 19.42 -11.25 16.09
N ARG A 65 18.98 -10.35 16.98
CA ARG A 65 19.20 -10.47 18.42
C ARG A 65 18.21 -11.43 19.08
N SER A 66 17.04 -11.59 18.49
CA SER A 66 16.04 -12.55 18.95
C SER A 66 16.40 -13.94 18.42
N GLY A 67 16.29 -14.95 19.27
CA GLY A 67 16.45 -16.35 18.85
C GLY A 67 15.46 -16.69 17.73
N LYS A 68 15.92 -17.44 16.72
CA LYS A 68 15.03 -17.94 15.67
C LYS A 68 14.14 -19.02 16.26
N VAL A 69 12.84 -18.78 16.29
CA VAL A 69 11.86 -19.84 16.63
C VAL A 69 11.77 -20.76 15.42
N THR A 70 12.40 -21.93 15.52
CA THR A 70 12.40 -22.95 14.46
C THR A 70 11.25 -23.95 14.60
N THR A 71 10.63 -24.02 15.77
CA THR A 71 9.56 -24.96 16.09
C THR A 71 8.51 -24.30 16.96
N LEU A 72 7.24 -24.57 16.69
CA LEU A 72 6.14 -24.11 17.53
C LEU A 72 6.08 -24.93 18.84
N PRO A 73 5.70 -24.31 19.97
CA PRO A 73 5.46 -25.04 21.20
C PRO A 73 4.38 -26.11 21.03
N ARG A 74 4.56 -27.24 21.72
CA ARG A 74 3.58 -28.32 21.74
C ARG A 74 2.35 -27.94 22.58
N SER A 75 2.55 -27.25 23.71
CA SER A 75 1.46 -26.73 24.54
C SER A 75 0.56 -25.79 23.74
N GLN A 76 -0.74 -26.02 23.82
CA GLN A 76 -1.74 -25.18 23.18
C GLN A 76 -1.78 -23.79 23.81
N GLU A 77 -1.73 -23.70 25.14
CA GLU A 77 -1.75 -22.43 25.86
C GLU A 77 -0.53 -21.56 25.53
N GLU A 78 0.66 -22.16 25.52
CA GLU A 78 1.89 -21.45 25.18
C GLU A 78 1.88 -20.97 23.73
N ARG A 79 1.46 -21.83 22.80
CA ARG A 79 1.30 -21.48 21.38
C ARG A 79 0.27 -20.37 21.20
N ALA A 80 -0.88 -20.44 21.86
CA ALA A 80 -1.92 -19.42 21.77
C ALA A 80 -1.41 -18.06 22.27
N ARG A 81 -0.63 -18.03 23.36
CA ARG A 81 0.01 -16.80 23.85
C ARG A 81 0.99 -16.22 22.84
N LEU A 82 1.89 -17.04 22.29
CA LEU A 82 2.89 -16.59 21.30
C LEU A 82 2.27 -16.07 20.01
N LEU A 83 1.15 -16.65 19.57
CA LEU A 83 0.50 -16.31 18.30
C LEU A 83 -0.68 -15.33 18.46
N SER A 84 -0.96 -14.85 19.67
CA SER A 84 -2.14 -14.02 20.00
C SER A 84 -2.21 -12.71 19.21
N SER A 85 -1.07 -12.14 18.82
CA SER A 85 -1.00 -10.92 18.02
C SER A 85 -0.99 -11.18 16.51
N LEU A 86 -0.90 -12.44 16.08
CA LEU A 86 -0.85 -12.78 14.66
C LEU A 86 -2.26 -13.02 14.13
N ARG A 87 -2.56 -12.35 13.02
CA ARG A 87 -3.80 -12.52 12.24
C ARG A 87 -3.49 -13.23 10.94
N ALA A 88 -4.45 -14.00 10.47
CA ALA A 88 -4.39 -14.71 9.20
C ALA A 88 -5.56 -14.29 8.30
N SER A 89 -5.23 -13.84 7.09
CA SER A 89 -6.18 -13.68 5.99
C SER A 89 -5.98 -14.85 5.03
N SER A 90 -6.92 -15.80 5.06
CA SER A 90 -6.92 -16.99 4.20
C SER A 90 -7.24 -16.68 2.73
N LYS A 91 -7.92 -15.56 2.49
CA LYS A 91 -8.28 -15.11 1.15
C LYS A 91 -7.11 -14.43 0.43
N LEU A 92 -6.34 -13.63 1.18
CA LEU A 92 -5.20 -12.88 0.65
C LEU A 92 -3.86 -13.61 0.84
N ASP A 93 -3.87 -14.77 1.51
CA ASP A 93 -2.69 -15.56 1.86
C ASP A 93 -1.65 -14.72 2.64
N LEU A 94 -2.15 -13.94 3.61
CA LEU A 94 -1.38 -13.00 4.43
C LEU A 94 -1.38 -13.41 5.91
N LEU A 95 -0.21 -13.28 6.53
CA LEU A 95 -0.04 -13.25 7.98
C LEU A 95 0.46 -11.88 8.39
N TYR A 96 -0.19 -11.25 9.36
CA TYR A 96 0.25 -9.94 9.86
C TYR A 96 0.15 -9.83 11.37
N CYS A 97 1.01 -8.97 11.94
CA CYS A 97 1.02 -8.70 13.38
C CYS A 97 0.11 -7.51 13.69
N GLN A 98 -0.91 -7.71 14.50
CA GLN A 98 -1.78 -6.67 15.03
C GLN A 98 -1.17 -6.11 16.32
N VAL A 99 -0.33 -5.07 16.17
CA VAL A 99 0.28 -4.37 17.31
C VAL A 99 -0.53 -3.09 17.59
N PRO A 100 -1.05 -2.89 18.81
CA PRO A 100 -1.79 -1.68 19.15
C PRO A 100 -1.00 -0.40 18.88
N SER A 101 -1.69 0.67 18.50
CA SER A 101 -1.12 2.03 18.39
C SER A 101 -0.03 2.22 17.33
N THR A 102 0.09 1.26 16.39
CA THR A 102 1.03 1.34 15.27
C THR A 102 0.41 1.88 13.98
N GLY A 103 -0.87 2.28 13.99
CA GLY A 103 -1.57 2.73 12.79
C GLY A 103 -1.99 1.57 11.87
N VAL A 104 -2.17 0.38 12.44
CA VAL A 104 -2.58 -0.83 11.70
C VAL A 104 -4.05 -0.77 11.29
N GLU A 105 -4.84 0.13 11.88
CA GLU A 105 -6.28 0.24 11.68
C GLU A 105 -6.64 0.60 10.23
N GLU A 106 -5.91 1.53 9.62
CA GLU A 106 -6.09 1.94 8.22
C GLU A 106 -5.74 0.78 7.26
N TRP A 107 -4.68 0.04 7.59
CA TRP A 107 -4.29 -1.16 6.87
C TRP A 107 -5.32 -2.28 6.99
N GLN A 108 -5.87 -2.48 8.18
CA GLN A 108 -6.92 -3.47 8.41
C GLN A 108 -8.17 -3.14 7.58
N GLN A 109 -8.59 -1.87 7.54
CA GLN A 109 -9.69 -1.42 6.67
C GLN A 109 -9.39 -1.64 5.18
N PHE A 110 -8.13 -1.49 4.77
CA PHE A 110 -7.73 -1.79 3.39
C PHE A 110 -7.79 -3.29 3.10
N LEU A 111 -7.31 -4.14 4.00
CA LEU A 111 -7.39 -5.59 3.87
C LEU A 111 -8.85 -6.06 3.80
N GLU A 112 -9.72 -5.54 4.66
CA GLU A 112 -11.16 -5.84 4.62
C GLU A 112 -11.81 -5.47 3.28
N LYS A 113 -11.37 -4.38 2.63
CA LYS A 113 -11.84 -4.00 1.29
C LYS A 113 -11.36 -5.00 0.24
N LEU A 114 -10.08 -5.35 0.26
CA LEU A 114 -9.52 -6.36 -0.64
C LEU A 114 -10.18 -7.74 -0.45
N GLU A 115 -10.55 -8.09 0.78
CA GLU A 115 -11.28 -9.32 1.09
C GLU A 115 -12.73 -9.29 0.58
N LYS A 116 -13.33 -8.13 0.35
CA LYS A 116 -14.67 -8.01 -0.25
C LYS A 116 -14.63 -8.02 -1.78
N GLU A 117 -13.52 -7.62 -2.37
CA GLU A 117 -13.33 -7.65 -3.82
C GLU A 117 -13.06 -9.07 -4.33
N ASN A 118 -13.47 -9.36 -5.58
CA ASN A 118 -13.22 -10.65 -6.25
C ASN A 118 -11.80 -10.70 -6.83
N VAL A 119 -10.80 -10.36 -6.01
CA VAL A 119 -9.40 -10.43 -6.40
C VAL A 119 -8.98 -11.90 -6.36
N THR A 120 -8.75 -12.49 -7.54
CA THR A 120 -8.18 -13.84 -7.64
C THR A 120 -6.66 -13.72 -7.69
N LEU A 121 -5.97 -14.16 -6.64
CA LEU A 121 -4.52 -14.29 -6.70
C LEU A 121 -4.18 -15.45 -7.66
N PRO A 122 -3.36 -15.23 -8.71
CA PRO A 122 -3.13 -16.19 -9.79
C PRO A 122 -2.25 -17.40 -9.41
N VAL A 123 -2.02 -17.67 -8.11
CA VAL A 123 -1.11 -18.71 -7.65
C VAL A 123 -1.90 -19.92 -7.14
N PRO A 124 -1.74 -21.12 -7.73
CA PRO A 124 -2.34 -22.35 -7.22
C PRO A 124 -1.70 -22.74 -5.89
N LEU A 125 -2.51 -23.00 -4.85
CA LEU A 125 -2.03 -23.43 -3.54
C LEU A 125 -2.26 -24.93 -3.31
N PRO A 126 -1.39 -25.60 -2.52
CA PRO A 126 -1.46 -27.05 -2.30
C PRO A 126 -2.53 -27.52 -1.30
N TYR A 127 -3.36 -26.62 -0.74
CA TYR A 127 -4.32 -26.98 0.32
C TYR A 127 -5.72 -26.36 0.11
N PRO A 128 -6.79 -27.02 0.62
CA PRO A 128 -8.15 -26.51 0.50
C PRO A 128 -8.38 -25.24 1.33
N ARG A 129 -8.80 -24.15 0.67
CA ARG A 129 -9.12 -22.86 1.32
C ARG A 129 -10.41 -22.95 2.12
N ARG A 130 -10.31 -22.85 3.45
CA ARG A 130 -11.42 -22.35 4.27
C ARG A 130 -11.39 -20.83 4.20
N HIS A 131 -12.42 -20.24 3.59
CA HIS A 131 -12.58 -18.79 3.53
C HIS A 131 -13.18 -18.35 4.86
N THR A 132 -12.34 -18.19 5.87
CA THR A 132 -12.73 -17.54 7.12
C THR A 132 -12.33 -16.07 7.07
N PRO A 133 -13.18 -15.14 7.53
CA PRO A 133 -12.77 -13.76 7.76
C PRO A 133 -11.55 -13.73 8.70
N GLU A 134 -10.83 -12.62 8.70
CA GLU A 134 -9.61 -12.42 9.50
C GLU A 134 -9.71 -13.07 10.89
N ALA A 135 -8.89 -14.10 11.11
CA ALA A 135 -8.90 -14.88 12.33
C ALA A 135 -7.56 -14.77 13.05
N GLN A 136 -7.57 -14.95 14.37
CA GLN A 136 -6.35 -15.07 15.15
C GLN A 136 -5.63 -16.37 14.75
N LEU A 137 -4.32 -16.32 14.49
CA LEU A 137 -3.58 -17.50 14.03
C LEU A 137 -3.61 -18.64 15.07
N SER A 138 -3.76 -18.30 16.35
CA SER A 138 -3.93 -19.23 17.47
C SER A 138 -5.21 -20.09 17.41
N GLU A 139 -6.22 -19.69 16.62
CA GLU A 139 -7.50 -20.40 16.49
C GLU A 139 -7.41 -21.62 15.54
N PHE A 140 -6.36 -21.68 14.71
CA PHE A 140 -6.15 -22.76 13.75
C PHE A 140 -5.48 -23.98 14.39
N ASN A 141 -5.59 -25.14 13.74
CA ASN A 141 -4.90 -26.33 14.20
C ASN A 141 -3.39 -26.25 13.90
N LEU A 142 -2.56 -27.06 14.58
CA LEU A 142 -1.11 -26.98 14.45
C LEU A 142 -0.62 -27.15 13.00
N THR A 143 -1.21 -28.09 12.26
CA THR A 143 -0.84 -28.36 10.86
C THR A 143 -1.17 -27.17 9.95
N GLU A 144 -2.32 -26.54 10.16
CA GLU A 144 -2.73 -25.32 9.46
C GLU A 144 -1.78 -24.17 9.79
N ILE A 145 -1.44 -23.98 11.07
CA ILE A 145 -0.50 -22.93 11.49
C ILE A 145 0.86 -23.13 10.82
N GLU A 146 1.40 -24.35 10.83
CA GLU A 146 2.68 -24.66 10.17
C GLU A 146 2.62 -24.41 8.66
N ALA A 147 1.54 -24.81 8.00
CA ALA A 147 1.33 -24.58 6.58
C ALA A 147 1.25 -23.07 6.25
N MET A 148 0.49 -22.30 7.03
CA MET A 148 0.37 -20.84 6.86
C MET A 148 1.72 -20.16 7.12
N LEU A 149 2.43 -20.51 8.19
CA LEU A 149 3.77 -19.96 8.47
C LEU A 149 4.77 -20.31 7.36
N GLY A 150 4.63 -21.45 6.69
CA GLY A 150 5.49 -21.85 5.57
C GLY A 150 5.17 -21.13 4.25
N SER A 151 3.89 -20.84 3.99
CA SER A 151 3.43 -20.43 2.65
C SER A 151 2.91 -19.00 2.55
N TYR A 152 2.30 -18.46 3.60
CA TYR A 152 1.67 -17.14 3.55
C TYR A 152 2.72 -16.03 3.56
N THR A 153 2.37 -14.93 2.89
CA THR A 153 3.14 -13.70 2.88
C THR A 153 3.08 -13.07 4.27
N LYS A 154 4.24 -12.78 4.86
CA LYS A 154 4.35 -12.24 6.21
C LYS A 154 4.55 -10.73 6.15
N VAL A 155 3.64 -10.00 6.77
CA VAL A 155 3.65 -8.54 6.80
C VAL A 155 3.85 -8.07 8.23
N LEU A 156 4.82 -7.19 8.43
CA LEU A 156 5.06 -6.53 9.71
C LEU A 156 4.87 -5.03 9.50
N PHE A 157 3.89 -4.46 10.20
CA PHE A 157 3.70 -3.03 10.26
C PHE A 157 4.58 -2.44 11.36
N VAL A 158 5.38 -1.45 10.99
CA VAL A 158 6.25 -0.75 11.94
C VAL A 158 5.98 0.73 11.76
N ARG A 159 5.44 1.36 12.80
CA ARG A 159 5.24 2.81 12.84
C ARG A 159 6.59 3.48 12.98
N ASP A 160 6.89 4.40 12.05
CA ASP A 160 8.15 5.15 11.96
C ASP A 160 9.37 4.32 12.38
N PRO A 161 9.79 3.34 11.53
CA PRO A 161 10.64 2.28 12.00
C PRO A 161 11.90 2.79 12.67
N PHE A 162 12.49 3.88 12.14
CA PHE A 162 13.58 4.69 12.69
C PHE A 162 13.84 5.88 11.74
#